data_AF-A0A358XR39-F1
#
_entry.id   AF-A0A358XR39-F1
#
_cell.length_a   1.000
_cell.length_b   1.000
_cell.length_c   1.000
_cell.angle_alpha   90.00
_cell.angle_beta   90.00
_cell.angle_gamma   90.00
#
_symmetry.space_group_name_H-M   'P 1'
#
loop_
_entity.id
_entity.type
_entity.pdbx_description
1 polymer ?
#
loop_
_entity_poly.entity_id
_entity_poly.type
_entity_poly.pdbx_seq_one_letter_code
_entity_poly.pdbx_strand_id
1 'polypeptide(L)' 'TKQINTLSNMGLLSRLVGMLTDSRSFLSFPRHDYFRRLVCDIFGQDIEKGEIPNDIEWVGKIIQDISYNNAKEYFEF' A
#
# COMPACT_ATOMS: atom_id res chain seq x y z
N THR A 1 -6.26 -9.56 0.89
CA THR A 1 -5.90 -8.77 2.08
C THR A 1 -5.09 -9.54 3.12
N LYS A 2 -5.14 -10.89 3.21
CA LYS A 2 -4.42 -11.65 4.26
C LYS A 2 -2.96 -11.22 4.49
N GLN A 3 -2.15 -11.08 3.44
CA GLN A 3 -0.75 -10.67 3.57
C GLN A 3 -0.60 -9.25 4.17
N ILE A 4 -1.41 -8.29 3.71
CA ILE A 4 -1.41 -6.91 4.22
C ILE A 4 -1.78 -6.90 5.70
N ASN A 5 -2.84 -7.64 6.07
CA ASN A 5 -3.30 -7.73 7.46
C ASN A 5 -2.24 -8.39 8.36
N THR A 6 -1.61 -9.47 7.90
CA THR A 6 -0.52 -10.12 8.64
C THR A 6 0.66 -9.18 8.84
N LEU A 7 1.06 -8.43 7.80
CA LEU A 7 2.14 -7.45 7.92
C LEU A 7 1.77 -6.30 8.86
N SER A 8 0.53 -5.81 8.81
CA SER A 8 0.05 -4.77 9.74
C SER A 8 0.09 -5.24 11.19
N ASN A 9 -0.27 -6.51 11.44
CA ASN A 9 -0.31 -7.08 12.79
C ASN A 9 1.08 -7.43 13.34
N MET A 10 2.04 -7.81 12.49
CA MET A 10 3.35 -8.32 12.92
C MET A 10 4.53 -7.39 12.61
N GLY A 11 4.30 -6.30 11.87
CA GLY A 11 5.35 -5.41 11.38
C GLY A 11 4.84 -4.00 11.11
N LEU A 12 5.54 -3.28 10.23
CA LEU A 12 5.23 -1.89 9.89
C LEU A 12 4.69 -1.80 8.46
N LEU A 13 3.37 -1.70 8.30
CA LEU A 13 2.74 -1.58 6.99
C LEU A 13 3.21 -0.33 6.22
N SER A 14 3.49 0.78 6.91
CA SER A 14 4.00 2.01 6.30
C SER A 14 5.38 1.86 5.64
N ARG A 15 6.15 0.83 6.00
CA ARG A 15 7.48 0.53 5.44
C ARG A 15 7.43 -0.56 4.36
N LEU A 16 6.24 -1.00 3.94
CA LEU A 16 6.09 -1.95 2.85
C LEU A 16 6.67 -1.37 1.55
N VAL A 17 7.60 -2.10 0.93
CA VAL A 17 8.31 -1.69 -0.30
C VAL A 17 7.33 -1.43 -1.44
N GLY A 18 6.26 -2.21 -1.57
CA GLY A 18 5.18 -1.99 -2.53
C GLY A 18 4.73 -3.26 -3.24
N MET A 19 4.30 -3.12 -4.49
CA MET A 19 3.81 -4.20 -5.35
C MET A 19 4.71 -4.38 -6.57
N LEU A 20 4.74 -5.60 -7.10
CA LEU A 20 5.38 -5.93 -8.37
C LEU A 20 4.44 -6.82 -9.20
N THR A 21 4.43 -6.67 -10.53
CA THR A 21 3.49 -7.45 -11.37
C THR A 21 3.84 -8.93 -11.50
N ASP A 22 5.13 -9.25 -11.36
CA ASP A 22 5.74 -10.56 -11.62
C ASP A 22 5.23 -11.19 -12.93
N SER A 23 5.13 -10.37 -13.98
CA SER A 23 4.49 -10.76 -15.23
C SER A 23 5.38 -10.44 -16.41
N ARG A 24 5.39 -11.36 -17.37
CA ARG A 24 6.00 -11.16 -18.69
C ARG A 24 5.08 -10.38 -19.65
N SER A 25 3.85 -10.07 -19.25
CA SER A 25 2.89 -9.34 -20.08
C SER A 25 3.00 -7.83 -19.85
N PHE A 26 3.16 -7.08 -20.93
CA PHE A 26 3.08 -5.61 -20.89
C PHE A 26 1.71 -5.10 -20.44
N LEU A 27 0.65 -5.92 -20.55
CA LEU A 27 -0.70 -5.57 -20.11
C LEU A 27 -0.94 -5.85 -18.62
N SER A 28 0.11 -6.16 -17.85
CA SER A 28 -0.01 -6.51 -16.44
C SER A 28 -0.04 -5.30 -15.50
N PHE A 29 0.29 -4.09 -15.96
CA PHE A 29 0.31 -2.89 -15.12
C PHE A 29 -1.00 -2.54 -14.40
N PRO A 30 -2.21 -2.87 -14.91
CA PRO A 30 -3.44 -2.74 -14.14
C PRO A 30 -3.44 -3.49 -12.80
N ARG A 31 -2.55 -4.46 -12.59
CA ARG A 31 -2.34 -5.11 -11.27
C ARG A 31 -1.89 -4.11 -10.21
N HIS A 32 -1.14 -3.08 -10.57
CA HIS A 32 -0.77 -2.01 -9.65
C HIS A 32 -1.98 -1.16 -9.27
N ASP A 33 -2.86 -0.83 -10.23
CA ASP A 33 -4.09 -0.10 -9.93
C ASP A 33 -5.00 -0.91 -9.00
N TYR A 34 -5.15 -2.20 -9.27
CA TYR A 34 -5.89 -3.11 -8.40
C TYR A 34 -5.31 -3.16 -6.97
N PHE A 35 -3.98 -3.27 -6.85
CA PHE A 35 -3.30 -3.23 -5.56
C PHE A 35 -3.53 -1.90 -4.82
N ARG A 36 -3.40 -0.76 -5.51
CA ARG A 36 -3.62 0.57 -4.92
C ARG A 36 -5.04 0.74 -4.41
N ARG A 37 -6.04 0.32 -5.18
CA ARG A 37 -7.45 0.32 -4.76
C ARG A 37 -7.66 -0.50 -3.50
N LEU A 38 -7.05 -1.70 -3.44
CA LEU A 38 -7.14 -2.56 -2.27
C LEU A 38 -6.51 -1.91 -1.03
N VAL A 39 -5.34 -1.28 -1.17
CA VAL A 39 -4.69 -0.57 -0.05
C VAL A 39 -5.56 0.59 0.42
N CYS A 40 -6.03 1.45 -0.49
CA CYS A 40 -6.91 2.57 -0.13
C CYS A 40 -8.20 2.10 0.57
N ASP A 41 -8.81 1.01 0.11
CA ASP A 41 -10.02 0.44 0.72
C ASP A 41 -9.76 -0.05 2.16
N ILE A 42 -8.62 -0.71 2.42
CA ILE A 42 -8.24 -1.14 3.77
C ILE A 42 -8.10 0.08 4.69
N PHE A 43 -7.29 1.07 4.31
CA PHE A 43 -7.10 2.28 5.12
C PHE A 43 -8.41 3.07 5.30
N GLY A 44 -9.26 3.13 4.27
CA GLY A 44 -10.57 3.76 4.35
C GLY A 44 -11.48 3.08 5.38
N GLN A 45 -11.54 1.74 5.37
CA GLN A 45 -12.31 0.98 6.35
C GLN A 45 -11.77 1.15 7.77
N ASP A 46 -10.45 1.19 7.95
CA ASP A 46 -9.84 1.38 9.28
C ASP A 46 -10.11 2.80 9.81
N ILE A 47 -10.17 3.82 8.94
CA ILE A 47 -10.63 5.17 9.30
C ILE A 47 -12.11 5.17 9.70
N GLU A 48 -12.99 4.54 8.90
CA GLU A 48 -14.44 4.49 9.16
C GLU A 48 -14.76 3.78 10.49
N LYS A 49 -13.98 2.76 10.85
CA LYS A 49 -14.08 2.07 12.14
C LYS A 49 -13.46 2.84 13.32
N GLY A 50 -12.69 3.89 13.04
CA GLY A 50 -11.96 4.65 14.05
C GLY A 50 -10.74 3.92 14.60
N GLU A 51 -10.20 2.93 13.88
CA GLU A 51 -8.97 2.20 14.25
C GLU A 51 -7.72 3.07 14.02
N ILE A 52 -7.78 3.96 13.02
CA ILE A 52 -6.74 4.97 12.75
C ILE A 52 -7.35 6.37 12.60
N PRO A 53 -6.57 7.45 12.83
CA PRO A 53 -7.06 8.81 12.67
C PRO A 53 -7.52 9.11 11.24
N ASN A 54 -8.60 9.89 11.11
CA ASN A 54 -9.05 10.44 9.82
C ASN A 54 -8.18 11.65 9.40
N ASP A 55 -6.88 11.43 9.29
CA ASP A 55 -5.92 12.40 8.78
C ASP A 55 -5.54 12.00 7.35
N ILE A 56 -6.21 12.63 6.38
CA ILE A 56 -6.07 12.33 4.96
C ILE A 56 -4.65 12.65 4.46
N GLU A 57 -4.00 13.67 5.01
CA GLU A 57 -2.63 14.03 4.60
C GLU A 57 -1.64 12.96 5.06
N TRP A 58 -1.76 12.54 6.32
CA TRP A 58 -0.91 11.49 6.89
C TRP A 58 -1.13 10.14 6.21
N VAL A 59 -2.38 9.71 6.06
CA VAL A 59 -2.72 8.44 5.38
C VAL A 59 -2.36 8.51 3.89
N GLY A 60 -2.63 9.64 3.24
CA GLY A 60 -2.27 9.87 1.84
C GLY A 60 -0.77 9.77 1.61
N LYS A 61 0.05 10.26 2.54
CA LYS A 61 1.52 10.08 2.50
C LYS A 61 1.91 8.60 2.58
N ILE A 62 1.34 7.85 3.53
CA ILE A 62 1.61 6.40 3.67
C ILE A 62 1.26 5.64 2.39
N ILE A 63 0.10 5.94 1.79
CA ILE A 63 -0.34 5.28 0.54
C ILE A 63 0.61 5.62 -0.61
N GLN A 64 1.07 6.86 -0.73
CA GLN A 64 2.07 7.26 -1.72
C GLN A 64 3.40 6.54 -1.50
N ASP A 65 3.82 6.43 -0.24
CA ASP A 65 5.05 5.74 0.13
C ASP A 65 5.00 4.25 -0.26
N ILE A 66 3.92 3.55 0.08
CA ILE A 66 3.69 2.15 -0.32
C ILE A 66 3.55 2.00 -1.85
N SER A 67 2.98 3.00 -2.53
CA SER A 67 2.73 2.94 -3.97
C SER A 67 3.96 3.20 -4.84
N TYR A 68 4.98 3.87 -4.30
CA TYR A 68 6.17 4.24 -5.05
C TYR A 68 7.40 4.59 -4.18
N ASN A 69 7.27 5.52 -3.22
CA ASN A 69 8.46 6.13 -2.60
C ASN A 69 9.30 5.12 -1.81
N ASN A 70 8.67 4.15 -1.13
CA ASN A 70 9.38 3.11 -0.40
C ASN A 70 10.22 2.23 -1.33
N ALA A 71 9.68 1.84 -2.49
CA ALA A 71 10.43 1.08 -3.49
C ALA A 71 11.61 1.91 -4.02
N LYS A 72 11.37 3.18 -4.32
CA LYS A 72 12.40 4.10 -4.81
C LYS A 72 13.56 4.24 -3.81
N GLU A 73 13.24 4.47 -2.54
CA GLU A 73 14.23 4.60 -1.46
C GLU A 73 14.96 3.27 -1.21
N TYR A 74 14.25 2.15 -1.22
CA TYR A 74 14.81 0.83 -0.93
C TYR A 74 15.77 0.32 -2.01
N PHE A 75 15.50 0.63 -3.28
CA PHE A 75 16.31 0.18 -4.43
C PHE A 75 17.22 1.27 -5.01
N GLU A 76 17.19 2.48 -4.46
CA GLU A 76 18.09 3.60 -4.81
C GLU A 76 18.08 3.99 -6.30
N PHE A 77 16.90 4.19 -6.90
CA PHE A 77 16.74 4.62 -8.32
C PHE A 77 16.01 5.97 -8.50
#